data_AF-A0A453C9V7-F1
#
_entry.id   AF-A0A453C9V7-F1
#
_cell.length_a   1.000
_cell.length_b   1.000
_cell.length_c   1.000
_cell.angle_alpha   90.00
_cell.angle_beta   90.00
_cell.angle_gamma   90.00
#
_symmetry.space_group_name_H-M   'P 1'
#
loop_
_entity.id
_entity.type
_entity.pdbx_description
1 polymer ?
#
loop_
_entity_poly.entity_id
_entity_poly.type
_entity_poly.pdbx_seq_one_letter_code
_entity_poly.pdbx_strand_id
1 'polypeptide(L)'
;HLSTAEHLLGSSCWIERLHPSTRSRTDLATFRLTARTRDPASIRRAAILEIVEPVPARDRGPPSIHTLVYPVSITTVNAPASQAVAPLARRDRGPSDDA
;
A
#
# COMPACT_ATOMS: atom_id res chain seq x y z
N HIS A 1 3.54 8.78 0.92
CA HIS A 1 3.35 7.44 1.52
C HIS A 1 2.78 6.45 0.53
N LEU A 2 1.54 6.55 0.07
CA LEU A 2 0.97 5.54 -0.85
C LEU A 2 1.73 5.44 -2.17
N SER A 3 2.04 6.58 -2.81
CA SER A 3 2.83 6.64 -4.05
C SER A 3 4.21 5.96 -3.94
N THR A 4 4.88 6.07 -2.78
CA THR A 4 6.16 5.38 -2.53
C THR A 4 5.98 3.87 -2.48
N ALA A 5 4.92 3.39 -1.83
CA ALA A 5 4.62 1.96 -1.78
C ALA A 5 4.25 1.40 -3.16
N GLU A 6 3.48 2.14 -3.96
CA GLU A 6 3.17 1.78 -5.35
C GLU A 6 4.45 1.69 -6.20
N HIS A 7 5.35 2.65 -6.05
CA HIS A 7 6.65 2.63 -6.73
C HIS A 7 7.50 1.40 -6.33
N LEU A 8 7.57 1.11 -5.03
CA LEU A 8 8.34 -0.03 -4.51
C LEU A 8 7.75 -1.37 -4.96
N LEU A 9 6.43 -1.49 -4.98
CA LEU A 9 5.74 -2.73 -5.32
C LEU A 9 5.54 -2.92 -6.83
N GLY A 10 5.67 -1.85 -7.62
CA GLY A 10 5.45 -1.85 -9.06
C GLY A 10 4.00 -2.20 -9.44
N SER A 11 3.82 -2.68 -10.67
CA SER A 11 2.51 -3.08 -11.21
C SER A 11 2.02 -4.45 -10.72
N SER A 12 2.80 -5.16 -9.90
CA SER A 12 2.50 -6.54 -9.47
C SER A 12 1.36 -6.63 -8.47
N CYS A 13 0.94 -5.53 -7.86
CA CYS A 13 -0.14 -5.56 -6.88
C CYS A 13 -0.94 -4.25 -6.81
N TRP A 14 -2.19 -4.39 -6.37
CA TRP A 14 -3.12 -3.30 -6.13
C TRP A 14 -3.29 -3.10 -4.62
N ILE A 15 -2.90 -1.94 -4.11
CA ILE A 15 -2.99 -1.63 -2.67
C ILE A 15 -4.45 -1.43 -2.27
N GLU A 16 -4.92 -2.19 -1.28
CA GLU A 16 -6.29 -2.06 -0.76
C GLU A 16 -6.37 -1.07 0.40
N ARG A 17 -5.44 -1.17 1.35
CA ARG A 17 -5.45 -0.36 2.58
C ARG A 17 -4.09 -0.32 3.25
N LEU A 18 -3.82 0.75 3.98
CA LEU A 18 -2.69 0.83 4.91
C LEU A 18 -3.07 0.19 6.25
N HIS A 19 -2.09 -0.43 6.91
CA HIS A 19 -2.26 -0.90 8.29
C HIS A 19 -2.51 0.28 9.23
N PRO A 20 -3.37 0.15 10.26
CA PRO A 20 -3.66 1.24 11.20
C PRO A 20 -2.40 1.89 11.79
N SER A 21 -1.43 1.11 12.25
CA SER A 21 -0.16 1.62 12.80
C SER A 21 0.66 2.45 11.83
N THR A 22 0.63 2.12 10.53
CA THR A 22 1.29 2.90 9.48
C THR A 22 0.50 4.17 9.18
N ARG A 23 -0.83 4.09 9.20
CA ARG A 23 -1.71 5.27 9.02
C ARG A 23 -1.56 6.27 10.17
N SER A 24 -1.46 5.79 11.41
CA SER A 24 -1.27 6.61 12.61
C SER A 24 0.18 7.00 12.88
N ARG A 25 1.14 6.50 12.08
CA ARG A 25 2.59 6.74 12.25
C ARG A 25 3.11 6.32 13.63
N THR A 26 2.48 5.34 14.25
CA THR A 26 2.84 4.85 15.60
C THR A 26 4.10 3.99 15.56
N ASP A 27 4.31 3.27 14.45
CA ASP A 27 5.54 2.53 14.15
C ASP A 27 6.15 3.12 12.88
N LEU A 28 7.33 3.72 13.01
CA LEU A 28 8.10 4.28 11.89
C LEU A 28 9.21 3.33 11.41
N ALA A 29 9.47 2.24 12.13
CA ALA A 29 10.43 1.23 11.71
C ALA A 29 9.84 0.33 10.61
N THR A 30 8.52 0.13 10.62
CA THR A 30 7.86 -0.76 9.66
C THR A 30 6.69 -0.09 8.94
N PHE A 31 6.72 -0.12 7.60
CA PHE A 31 5.59 0.22 6.77
C PHE A 31 4.76 -1.02 6.44
N ARG A 32 3.47 -1.04 6.79
CA ARG A 32 2.58 -2.19 6.60
C ARG A 32 1.33 -1.80 5.79
N LEU A 33 0.97 -2.64 4.82
CA LEU A 33 -0.22 -2.48 3.99
C LEU A 33 -0.82 -3.84 3.63
N THR A 34 -2.04 -3.82 3.09
CA THR A 34 -2.68 -4.96 2.44
C THR A 34 -2.87 -4.63 0.97
N ALA A 35 -2.53 -5.58 0.09
CA ALA A 35 -2.67 -5.45 -1.35
C ALA A 35 -3.17 -6.77 -1.96
N ARG A 36 -3.83 -6.68 -3.11
CA ARG A 36 -4.17 -7.83 -3.96
C ARG A 36 -3.09 -8.03 -5.00
N THR A 37 -2.74 -9.27 -5.27
CA THR A 37 -1.83 -9.63 -6.36
C THR A 37 -2.32 -10.91 -7.02
N ARG A 38 -2.08 -11.04 -8.33
CA ARG A 38 -2.34 -12.29 -9.06
C ARG A 38 -1.24 -13.30 -8.85
N ASP A 39 -0.01 -12.83 -8.63
CA ASP A 39 1.17 -13.67 -8.43
C ASP A 39 2.03 -13.09 -7.30
N PRO A 40 1.88 -13.61 -6.06
CA PRO A 40 2.71 -13.19 -4.93
C PRO A 40 4.21 -13.44 -5.12
N ALA A 41 4.61 -14.39 -5.97
CA ALA A 41 6.01 -14.67 -6.23
C ALA A 41 6.67 -13.54 -7.05
N SER A 42 5.89 -12.83 -7.87
CA SER A 42 6.36 -11.66 -8.63
C SER A 42 6.69 -10.43 -7.78
N ILE A 43 6.31 -10.42 -6.50
CA ILE A 43 6.61 -9.31 -5.59
C ILE A 43 8.10 -9.37 -5.23
N ARG A 44 8.82 -8.30 -5.57
CA ARG A 44 10.23 -8.14 -5.22
C ARG A 44 10.44 -8.17 -3.72
N ARG A 45 11.56 -8.76 -3.28
CA ARG A 45 11.91 -8.96 -1.86
C ARG A 45 12.85 -7.90 -1.31
N ALA A 46 13.55 -7.20 -2.19
CA ALA A 46 14.41 -6.09 -1.86
C ALA A 46 14.25 -4.99 -2.92
N ALA A 47 14.44 -3.75 -2.51
CA ALA A 47 14.53 -2.60 -3.40
C ALA A 47 15.42 -1.52 -2.79
N ILE A 48 15.82 -0.55 -3.60
CA ILE A 48 16.48 0.67 -3.14
C ILE A 48 15.44 1.78 -3.20
N LEU A 49 15.22 2.46 -2.07
CA LEU A 49 14.40 3.66 -2.00
C LEU A 49 15.32 4.88 -2.00
N GLU A 50 15.22 5.68 -3.04
CA GLU A 50 15.92 6.95 -3.14
C GLU A 50 14.99 8.11 -2.78
N ILE A 51 15.42 8.96 -1.86
CA ILE A 51 14.70 10.17 -1.46
C ILE A 51 15.55 11.37 -1.82
N VAL A 52 15.06 12.15 -2.77
CA VAL A 52 15.69 13.40 -3.19
C VAL A 52 15.28 14.51 -2.22
N GLU A 53 16.25 15.04 -1.49
CA GLU A 53 16.06 16.14 -0.55
C GLU A 53 16.69 17.43 -1.10
N PRO A 54 15.88 18.46 -1.37
CA PRO A 54 16.41 19.78 -1.69
C PRO A 54 16.97 20.41 -0.42
N VAL A 55 18.26 20.75 -0.44
CA VAL A 55 18.90 21.49 0.65
C VAL A 55 18.79 22.98 0.34
N PRO A 56 18.10 23.75 1.20
CA PRO A 56 17.94 25.17 1.00
C PRO A 56 19.30 25.86 1.05
N ALA A 57 19.46 26.88 0.22
CA ALA A 57 20.63 27.75 0.25
C ALA A 57 20.78 28.35 1.66
N ARG A 58 21.87 28.00 2.36
CA ARG A 58 22.25 28.68 3.61
C ARG A 58 23.14 29.87 3.29
N ASP A 59 22.71 31.03 3.77
CA ASP A 59 23.36 32.35 3.88
C ASP A 59 24.10 32.93 2.66
N ARG A 60 24.89 32.15 1.89
CA ARG A 60 25.63 32.59 0.68
C ARG A 60 25.95 31.49 -0.36
N GLY A 61 25.38 30.27 -0.29
CA GLY A 61 25.62 29.18 -1.26
C GLY A 61 24.45 28.96 -2.23
N PRO A 62 24.67 28.35 -3.42
CA PRO A 62 23.58 27.92 -4.29
C PRO A 62 22.75 26.79 -3.62
N PRO A 63 21.46 26.64 -3.96
CA PRO A 63 20.69 25.47 -3.55
C PRO A 63 21.36 24.20 -4.07
N SER A 64 21.33 23.13 -3.27
CA SER A 64 21.90 21.84 -3.64
C SER A 64 20.88 20.74 -3.44
N ILE A 65 21.11 19.60 -4.09
CA ILE A 65 20.25 18.42 -4.00
C ILE A 65 21.09 17.31 -3.40
N HIS A 66 20.54 16.63 -2.38
CA HIS A 66 21.12 15.41 -1.85
C HIS A 66 20.14 14.26 -2.05
N THR A 67 20.67 13.06 -2.30
CA THR A 67 19.86 11.84 -2.42
C THR A 67 20.19 10.92 -1.26
N LEU A 68 19.17 10.58 -0.47
CA LEU A 68 19.26 9.56 0.56
C LEU A 68 18.90 8.21 -0.04
N VAL A 69 19.75 7.21 0.19
CA VAL A 69 19.63 5.87 -0.40
C VAL A 69 19.36 4.87 0.71
N TYR A 70 18.19 4.24 0.67
CA TYR A 70 17.75 3.30 1.70
C TYR A 70 17.53 1.91 1.10
N PRO A 71 18.27 0.88 1.53
CA PRO A 71 17.92 -0.50 1.22
C PRO A 71 16.64 -0.88 1.96
N VAL A 72 15.62 -1.34 1.24
CA VAL A 72 14.36 -1.78 1.81
C VAL A 72 14.16 -3.27 1.58
N SER A 73 13.73 -3.97 2.63
CA SER A 73 13.34 -5.38 2.57
C SER A 73 11.82 -5.48 2.57
N ILE A 74 11.26 -6.32 1.70
CA ILE A 74 9.82 -6.49 1.51
C ILE A 74 9.44 -7.93 1.84
N THR A 75 8.66 -8.08 2.90
CA THR A 75 8.10 -9.36 3.33
C THR A 75 6.62 -9.41 3.00
N THR A 76 6.14 -10.54 2.48
CA THR A 76 4.72 -10.76 2.20
C THR A 76 4.18 -11.85 3.11
N VAL A 77 2.99 -11.62 3.66
CA VAL A 77 2.23 -12.63 4.38
C VAL A 77 0.84 -12.71 3.77
N ASN A 78 0.25 -13.91 3.75
CA ASN A 78 -1.12 -14.06 3.30
C ASN A 78 -2.04 -13.32 4.27
N ALA A 79 -2.83 -12.38 3.77
CA ALA A 79 -3.87 -11.77 4.56
C ALA A 79 -4.92 -12.84 4.93
N PRO A 80 -5.49 -12.80 6.14
CA PRO A 80 -6.62 -13.66 6.46
C PRO A 80 -7.74 -13.40 5.45
N ALA A 81 -8.41 -14.46 5.00
CA ALA A 81 -9.52 -14.32 4.07
C ALA A 81 -10.52 -13.30 4.63
N SER A 82 -10.71 -12.18 3.93
CA SER A 82 -11.78 -11.26 4.27
C SER A 82 -13.08 -12.04 4.15
N GLN A 83 -13.75 -12.26 5.27
CA GLN A 83 -15.08 -12.83 5.30
C GLN A 83 -15.98 -11.89 4.50
N ALA A 84 -16.23 -12.23 3.23
CA ALA A 84 -17.24 -11.55 2.45
C ALA A 84 -18.55 -11.78 3.19
N VAL A 85 -19.10 -10.70 3.75
CA VAL A 85 -20.47 -10.74 4.28
C VAL A 85 -21.32 -11.21 3.11
N ALA A 86 -21.95 -12.37 3.26
CA ALA A 86 -22.77 -12.97 2.21
C ALA A 86 -23.74 -11.90 1.68
N PRO A 87 -23.95 -11.80 0.35
CA PRO A 87 -24.94 -10.88 -0.18
C PRO A 87 -26.27 -11.23 0.49
N LEU A 88 -26.89 -10.28 1.19
CA LEU A 88 -28.27 -10.47 1.64
C LEU A 88 -29.06 -10.86 0.39
N ALA A 89 -29.57 -12.10 0.38
CA ALA A 89 -30.40 -12.60 -0.68
C ALA A 89 -31.46 -11.55 -0.97
N ARG A 90 -31.46 -11.01 -2.19
CA ARG A 90 -32.56 -10.18 -2.68
C ARG A 90 -33.82 -11.02 -2.47
N ARG A 91 -34.66 -10.62 -1.51
CA ARG A 91 -36.01 -11.14 -1.37
C ARG A 91 -36.80 -10.62 -2.57
N ASP A 92 -36.60 -11.29 -3.70
CA ASP A 92 -37.46 -11.16 -4.86
C ASP A 92 -38.39 -12.36 -4.87
N ARG A 93 -39.62 -12.15 -4.37
CA ARG A 93 -40.80 -12.86 -4.86
C ARG A 93 -42.07 -12.13 -4.41
N GLY A 94 -42.49 -11.14 -5.20
CA GLY A 94 -43.90 -11.13 -5.62
C GLY A 94 -44.10 -12.22 -6.70
N PRO A 95 -45.32 -12.70 -6.95
CA PRO A 95 -46.43 -11.83 -7.35
C PRO A 95 -47.77 -12.12 -6.65
N SER A 96 -48.67 -11.17 -6.89
CA SER A 96 -50.13 -11.21 -6.75
C SER A 96 -50.75 -12.50 -7.27
N ASP A 97 -51.78 -13.02 -6.60
CA ASP A 97 -52.86 -13.73 -7.26
C ASP A 97 -54.18 -13.45 -6.53
N ASP A 98 -55.13 -12.93 -7.31
CA ASP A 98 -56.54 -12.76 -7.00
C ASP A 98 -57.23 -14.14 -6.96
N ALA A 99 -58.06 -14.39 -5.93
CA ALA A 99 -59.18 -15.32 -5.95
C ALA A 99 -60.15 -15.03 -4.79
#